data_AF-A0A540VL66-F1
#
_entry.id   AF-A0A540VL66-F1
#
_cell.length_a   1.000
_cell.length_b   1.000
_cell.length_c   1.000
_cell.angle_alpha   90.00
_cell.angle_beta   90.00
_cell.angle_gamma   90.00
#
_symmetry.space_group_name_H-M   'P 1'
#
loop_
_entity.id
_entity.type
_entity.pdbx_description
1 polymer ?
#
loop_
_entity_poly.entity_id
_entity_poly.type
_entity_poly.pdbx_seq_one_letter_code
_entity_poly.pdbx_strand_id
1 'polypeptide(L)'
;MLGLKDEAIDDIIGRIAELLFANEEEKAPTAPRFPYRLRDDFLSPAEQSFYLVLCQAVETRAAVCPKVNLADLFYVSSKDYGEFRAYTNKIDRKHVDFILCAPGSMRPLVGIELDDRSHRRTDRQERDEFVDNVFAAAGLPLVRIPVQRGYSLAELRSLLQAYLPAGEGQNAPSQPSDAAPTAVEAPVCPRCGSAMVLRTSRSGPNKGQHFWGCSNYPRCRGIVKVPV
;
A
#
# COMPACT_ATOMS: atom_id res chain seq x y z
N MET A 1 43.46 -59.22 -35.38
CA MET A 1 43.87 -58.26 -34.35
C MET A 1 44.71 -57.19 -35.05
N LEU A 2 44.06 -56.16 -35.61
CA LEU A 2 44.71 -55.05 -36.31
C LEU A 2 44.79 -53.90 -35.30
N GLY A 3 45.90 -53.84 -34.56
CA GLY A 3 46.20 -52.73 -33.66
C GLY A 3 46.72 -51.55 -34.48
N LEU A 4 46.03 -50.41 -34.41
CA LEU A 4 46.63 -49.13 -34.78
C LEU A 4 47.86 -48.95 -33.88
N LYS A 5 49.01 -48.58 -34.48
CA LYS A 5 50.23 -48.30 -33.73
C LYS A 5 49.97 -47.11 -32.80
N ASP A 6 50.49 -47.17 -31.57
CA ASP A 6 50.21 -46.19 -30.51
C ASP A 6 50.44 -44.73 -30.95
N GLU A 7 51.42 -44.50 -31.83
CA GLU A 7 51.73 -43.20 -32.46
C GLU A 7 50.55 -42.62 -33.27
N ALA A 8 49.74 -43.47 -33.91
CA ALA A 8 48.56 -43.04 -34.66
C ALA A 8 47.35 -42.76 -33.76
N ILE A 9 47.32 -43.34 -32.57
CA ILE A 9 46.26 -43.07 -31.58
C ILE A 9 46.50 -41.73 -30.92
N ASP A 10 47.75 -41.41 -30.57
CA ASP A 10 48.11 -40.11 -29.97
C ASP A 10 47.87 -38.93 -30.93
N ASP A 11 48.15 -39.10 -32.23
CA ASP A 11 47.88 -38.05 -33.24
C ASP A 11 46.36 -37.82 -33.45
N ILE A 12 45.56 -38.89 -33.38
CA ILE A 12 44.09 -38.79 -33.45
C ILE A 12 43.54 -38.12 -32.19
N ILE A 13 44.06 -38.46 -31.01
CA ILE A 13 43.66 -37.84 -29.75
C ILE A 13 44.03 -36.36 -29.74
N GLY A 14 45.22 -36.00 -30.23
CA GLY A 14 45.66 -34.61 -30.36
C GLY A 14 44.74 -33.78 -31.27
N ARG A 15 44.36 -34.32 -32.43
CA ARG A 15 43.46 -33.64 -33.37
C ARG A 15 42.02 -33.57 -32.87
N ILE A 16 41.54 -34.57 -32.13
CA ILE A 16 40.22 -34.53 -31.47
C ILE A 16 40.22 -33.49 -30.35
N ALA A 17 41.30 -33.38 -29.57
CA ALA A 17 41.44 -32.34 -28.57
C ALA A 17 41.46 -30.94 -29.21
N GLU A 18 42.21 -30.73 -30.29
CA GLU A 18 42.18 -29.45 -31.02
C GLU A 18 40.80 -29.15 -31.63
N LEU A 19 40.08 -30.15 -32.16
CA LEU A 19 38.72 -29.98 -32.70
C LEU A 19 37.66 -29.71 -31.62
N LEU A 20 37.83 -30.26 -30.42
CA LEU A 20 36.90 -30.08 -29.30
C LEU A 20 37.20 -28.82 -28.49
N PHE A 21 38.45 -28.33 -28.49
CA PHE A 21 38.89 -27.20 -27.67
C PHE A 21 39.32 -25.96 -28.48
N ALA A 22 39.29 -26.00 -29.82
CA ALA A 22 39.43 -24.79 -30.63
C ALA A 22 38.12 -23.97 -30.62
N ASN A 23 38.21 -22.76 -30.07
CA ASN A 23 37.20 -21.69 -30.09
C ASN A 23 36.08 -21.75 -29.04
N GLU A 24 36.41 -22.08 -27.80
CA GLU A 24 35.75 -21.38 -26.69
C GLU A 24 36.56 -20.12 -26.37
N GLU A 25 36.41 -19.08 -27.20
CA GLU A 25 36.65 -17.74 -26.68
C GLU A 25 35.74 -17.62 -25.45
N GLU A 26 36.35 -17.57 -24.26
CA GLU A 26 35.66 -17.30 -22.99
C GLU A 26 34.95 -15.96 -23.11
N LYS A 27 33.73 -15.99 -23.66
CA LYS A 27 32.83 -14.86 -23.69
C LYS A 27 32.37 -14.73 -22.25
N ALA A 28 33.12 -13.95 -21.47
CA ALA A 28 32.79 -13.60 -20.11
C ALA A 28 31.28 -13.32 -20.05
N PRO A 29 30.52 -13.96 -19.14
CA PRO A 29 29.07 -13.88 -19.16
C PRO A 29 28.67 -12.41 -19.08
N THR A 30 28.16 -11.87 -20.18
CA THR A 30 27.67 -10.50 -20.20
C THR A 30 26.47 -10.48 -19.29
N ALA A 31 26.60 -9.81 -18.16
CA ALA A 31 25.51 -9.72 -17.18
C ALA A 31 24.23 -9.31 -17.93
N PRO A 32 23.10 -10.01 -17.68
CA PRO A 32 21.87 -9.73 -18.38
C PRO A 32 21.50 -8.25 -18.24
N ARG A 33 21.21 -7.60 -19.36
CA ARG A 33 20.82 -6.19 -19.39
C ARG A 33 19.43 -6.05 -18.79
N PHE A 34 19.30 -5.23 -17.74
CA PHE A 34 18.03 -4.87 -17.12
C PHE A 34 17.66 -3.41 -17.48
N PRO A 35 16.92 -3.16 -18.58
CA PRO A 35 16.65 -1.80 -19.06
C PRO A 35 15.52 -1.08 -18.29
N TYR A 36 15.46 -1.26 -16.97
CA TYR A 36 14.42 -0.69 -16.12
C TYR A 36 14.91 0.61 -15.47
N ARG A 37 13.99 1.57 -15.28
CA ARG A 37 14.25 2.82 -14.56
C ARG A 37 13.07 3.11 -13.63
N LEU A 38 13.35 3.84 -12.56
CA LEU A 38 12.31 4.42 -11.72
C LEU A 38 11.53 5.45 -12.53
N ARG A 39 10.20 5.47 -12.38
CA ARG A 39 9.37 6.52 -12.99
C ARG A 39 9.49 7.80 -12.16
N ASP A 40 9.52 8.94 -12.83
CA ASP A 40 9.57 10.25 -12.15
C ASP A 40 8.26 10.54 -11.41
N ASP A 41 7.12 10.14 -12.00
CA ASP A 41 5.79 10.34 -11.43
C ASP A 41 5.11 9.00 -11.13
N PHE A 42 4.86 8.74 -9.83
CA PHE A 42 4.07 7.59 -9.39
C PHE A 42 2.56 7.86 -9.48
N LEU A 43 2.13 9.07 -9.11
CA LEU A 43 0.76 9.58 -9.26
C LEU A 43 0.71 10.68 -10.33
N SER A 44 -0.39 10.77 -11.08
CA SER A 44 -0.64 11.96 -11.90
C SER A 44 -0.85 13.18 -11.00
N PRO A 45 -0.67 14.42 -11.48
CA PRO A 45 -0.88 15.62 -10.66
C PRO A 45 -2.29 15.71 -10.06
N ALA A 46 -3.31 15.23 -10.79
CA ALA A 46 -4.68 15.18 -10.32
C ALA A 46 -4.87 14.13 -9.21
N GLU A 47 -4.35 12.92 -9.42
CA GLU A 47 -4.39 11.84 -8.42
C GLU A 47 -3.62 12.20 -7.15
N GLN A 48 -2.45 12.85 -7.28
CA GLN A 48 -1.66 13.28 -6.13
C GLN A 48 -2.39 14.36 -5.33
N SER A 49 -2.97 15.35 -6.02
CA SER A 49 -3.77 16.39 -5.37
C SER A 49 -4.96 15.78 -4.64
N PHE A 50 -5.68 14.86 -5.28
CA PHE A 50 -6.79 14.15 -4.67
C PHE A 50 -6.36 13.29 -3.47
N TYR A 51 -5.26 12.54 -3.59
CA TYR A 51 -4.70 11.70 -2.53
C TYR A 51 -4.47 12.49 -1.24
N LEU A 52 -3.91 13.70 -1.34
CA LEU A 52 -3.65 14.54 -0.17
C LEU A 52 -4.95 14.96 0.53
N VAL A 53 -5.97 15.34 -0.24
CA VAL A 53 -7.29 15.72 0.31
C VAL A 53 -8.01 14.49 0.87
N LEU A 54 -7.93 13.34 0.18
CA LEU A 54 -8.52 12.08 0.62
C LEU A 54 -7.95 11.63 1.97
N CYS A 55 -6.62 11.67 2.13
CA CYS A 55 -5.94 11.38 3.40
C CYS A 55 -6.46 12.27 4.54
N GLN A 56 -6.66 13.56 4.28
CA GLN A 56 -7.23 14.49 5.25
C GLN A 56 -8.72 14.22 5.54
N ALA A 57 -9.48 13.75 4.55
CA ALA A 57 -10.90 13.46 4.71
C ALA A 57 -11.14 12.19 5.56
N VAL A 58 -10.32 11.15 5.36
CA VAL A 58 -10.47 9.86 6.07
C VAL A 58 -9.71 9.80 7.39
N GLU A 59 -8.68 10.64 7.56
CA GLU A 59 -7.84 10.73 8.76
C GLU A 59 -7.35 9.35 9.24
N THR A 60 -7.65 8.98 10.48
CA THR A 60 -7.29 7.69 11.08
C THR A 60 -8.35 6.62 10.84
N ARG A 61 -9.47 6.94 10.19
CA ARG A 61 -10.60 6.00 9.98
C ARG A 61 -10.36 5.02 8.84
N ALA A 62 -9.42 5.31 7.93
CA ALA A 62 -8.98 4.38 6.91
C ALA A 62 -7.53 4.63 6.49
N ALA A 63 -6.85 3.59 6.04
CA ALA A 63 -5.62 3.71 5.28
C ALA A 63 -5.95 3.96 3.80
N VAL A 64 -5.18 4.81 3.13
CA VAL A 64 -5.33 5.09 1.69
C VAL A 64 -4.23 4.37 0.92
N CYS A 65 -4.62 3.49 0.00
CA CYS A 65 -3.70 2.75 -0.86
C CYS A 65 -3.85 3.24 -2.32
N PRO A 66 -2.88 4.01 -2.86
CA PRO A 66 -2.92 4.47 -4.24
C PRO A 66 -2.50 3.39 -5.24
N LYS A 67 -3.03 3.46 -6.47
CA LYS A 67 -2.67 2.62 -7.63
C LYS A 67 -2.61 1.12 -7.32
N VAL A 68 -3.67 0.61 -6.71
CA VAL A 68 -3.73 -0.81 -6.35
C VAL A 68 -4.05 -1.63 -7.59
N ASN A 69 -3.24 -2.65 -7.89
CA ASN A 69 -3.52 -3.59 -8.97
C ASN A 69 -4.76 -4.43 -8.62
N LEU A 70 -5.65 -4.68 -9.57
CA LEU A 70 -6.84 -5.47 -9.31
C LEU A 70 -6.52 -6.93 -8.94
N ALA A 71 -5.41 -7.48 -9.41
CA ALA A 71 -4.93 -8.81 -9.04
C ALA A 71 -4.43 -8.92 -7.59
N ASP A 72 -4.09 -7.79 -6.95
CA ASP A 72 -3.73 -7.76 -5.53
C ASP A 72 -4.99 -7.70 -4.63
N LEU A 73 -6.17 -7.46 -5.22
CA LEU A 73 -7.45 -7.33 -4.51
C LEU A 73 -8.38 -8.52 -4.76
N PHE A 74 -8.39 -9.01 -5.99
CA PHE A 74 -9.33 -10.02 -6.46
C PHE A 74 -8.58 -11.23 -6.98
N TYR A 75 -9.17 -12.40 -6.81
CA TYR A 75 -8.68 -13.64 -7.40
C TYR A 75 -9.80 -14.29 -8.22
N VAL A 76 -9.42 -15.01 -9.28
CA VAL A 76 -10.38 -15.75 -10.11
C VAL A 76 -10.67 -17.11 -9.48
N SER A 77 -11.94 -17.37 -9.19
CA SER A 77 -12.40 -18.66 -8.66
C SER A 77 -13.02 -19.50 -9.78
N SER A 78 -12.20 -19.99 -10.70
CA SER A 78 -12.61 -20.97 -11.72
C SER A 78 -11.74 -22.22 -11.65
N LYS A 79 -12.37 -23.37 -11.89
CA LYS A 79 -11.69 -24.68 -12.00
C LYS A 79 -11.20 -24.95 -13.42
N ASP A 80 -11.71 -24.21 -14.42
CA ASP A 80 -11.23 -24.29 -15.79
C ASP A 80 -9.95 -23.45 -15.94
N TYR A 81 -8.86 -24.09 -16.38
CA TYR A 81 -7.56 -23.43 -16.47
C TYR A 81 -7.53 -22.34 -17.56
N GLY A 82 -8.23 -22.54 -18.67
CA GLY A 82 -8.31 -21.58 -19.76
C GLY A 82 -9.05 -20.32 -19.32
N GLU A 83 -10.20 -20.49 -18.67
CA GLU A 83 -10.99 -19.42 -18.08
C GLU A 83 -10.22 -18.70 -16.96
N PHE A 84 -9.64 -19.45 -16.02
CA PHE A 84 -8.80 -18.90 -14.95
C PHE A 84 -7.72 -17.99 -15.52
N ARG A 85 -6.94 -18.47 -16.49
CA ARG A 85 -5.89 -17.69 -17.15
C ARG A 85 -6.45 -16.47 -17.88
N ALA A 86 -7.57 -16.63 -18.59
CA ALA A 86 -8.18 -15.54 -19.35
C ALA A 86 -8.63 -14.40 -18.44
N TYR A 87 -9.30 -14.70 -17.32
CA TYR A 87 -9.79 -13.69 -16.39
C TYR A 87 -8.67 -13.10 -15.51
N THR A 88 -7.68 -13.89 -15.08
CA THR A 88 -6.53 -13.37 -14.33
C THR A 88 -5.77 -12.34 -15.16
N ASN A 89 -5.52 -12.61 -16.44
CA ASN A 89 -4.90 -11.64 -17.36
C ASN A 89 -5.69 -10.33 -17.50
N LYS A 90 -7.02 -10.34 -17.31
CA LYS A 90 -7.86 -9.13 -17.40
C LYS A 90 -7.64 -8.22 -16.19
N ILE A 91 -7.44 -8.78 -14.99
CA ILE A 91 -7.23 -8.02 -13.76
C ILE A 91 -5.77 -7.61 -13.56
N ASP A 92 -4.79 -8.45 -13.91
CA ASP A 92 -3.34 -8.20 -13.76
C ASP A 92 -2.87 -6.89 -14.41
N ARG A 93 -3.59 -6.46 -15.46
CA ARG A 93 -3.25 -5.29 -16.28
C ARG A 93 -4.04 -4.05 -15.88
N LYS A 94 -4.80 -4.09 -14.79
CA LYS A 94 -5.70 -3.02 -14.36
C LYS A 94 -5.39 -2.60 -12.94
N HIS A 95 -5.57 -1.32 -12.69
CA HIS A 95 -5.40 -0.72 -11.38
C HIS A 95 -6.62 0.13 -11.09
N VAL A 96 -7.01 0.18 -9.83
CA VAL A 96 -7.94 1.17 -9.28
C VAL A 96 -7.12 2.32 -8.68
N ASP A 97 -7.61 3.55 -8.77
CA ASP A 97 -6.82 4.72 -8.36
C ASP A 97 -6.54 4.71 -6.86
N PHE A 98 -7.54 4.39 -6.05
CA PHE A 98 -7.37 4.24 -4.60
C PHE A 98 -8.22 3.11 -4.03
N ILE A 99 -7.70 2.46 -3.00
CA ILE A 99 -8.48 1.64 -2.07
C ILE A 99 -8.42 2.28 -0.68
N LEU A 100 -9.56 2.38 -0.03
CA LEU A 100 -9.62 2.62 1.41
C LEU A 100 -9.63 1.29 2.15
N CYS A 101 -8.74 1.14 3.12
CA CYS A 101 -8.66 -0.06 3.95
C CYS A 101 -8.96 0.26 5.41
N ALA A 102 -9.55 -0.72 6.11
CA ALA A 102 -9.77 -0.64 7.55
C ALA A 102 -8.42 -0.50 8.28
N PRO A 103 -8.28 0.47 9.21
CA PRO A 103 -7.05 0.66 9.97
C PRO A 103 -6.66 -0.64 10.71
N GLY A 104 -5.38 -0.96 10.73
CA GLY A 104 -4.82 -2.11 11.45
C GLY A 104 -4.95 -3.46 10.76
N SER A 105 -6.07 -3.75 10.06
CA SER A 105 -6.27 -5.03 9.35
C SER A 105 -5.94 -4.98 7.87
N MET A 106 -5.87 -3.78 7.28
CA MET A 106 -5.72 -3.58 5.83
C MET A 106 -6.84 -4.21 4.98
N ARG A 107 -7.96 -4.59 5.60
CA ARG A 107 -9.13 -5.12 4.86
C ARG A 107 -9.71 -4.02 3.96
N PRO A 108 -9.88 -4.26 2.65
CA PRO A 108 -10.51 -3.30 1.74
C PRO A 108 -11.93 -2.93 2.19
N LEU A 109 -12.25 -1.64 2.13
CA LEU A 109 -13.57 -1.07 2.46
C LEU A 109 -14.31 -0.58 1.22
N VAL A 110 -13.61 0.13 0.35
CA VAL A 110 -14.17 0.73 -0.87
C VAL A 110 -13.03 1.06 -1.84
N GLY A 111 -13.26 0.86 -3.13
CA GLY A 111 -12.42 1.39 -4.20
C GLY A 111 -12.88 2.76 -4.66
N ILE A 112 -11.96 3.58 -5.17
CA ILE A 112 -12.23 4.91 -5.69
C ILE A 112 -11.54 5.06 -7.05
N GLU A 113 -12.28 5.50 -8.06
CA GLU A 113 -11.75 5.92 -9.37
C GLU A 113 -12.01 7.41 -9.61
N LEU A 114 -11.04 8.07 -10.24
CA LEU A 114 -11.12 9.47 -10.64
C LEU A 114 -11.53 9.59 -12.12
N ASP A 115 -12.71 10.16 -12.37
CA ASP A 115 -13.28 10.28 -13.71
C ASP A 115 -13.07 11.68 -14.30
N ASP A 116 -12.28 11.80 -15.38
CA ASP A 116 -12.28 13.02 -16.18
C ASP A 116 -13.58 13.10 -17.00
N ARG A 117 -14.38 14.15 -16.78
CA ARG A 117 -15.66 14.37 -17.48
C ARG A 117 -15.53 14.46 -19.01
N SER A 118 -14.33 14.61 -19.53
CA SER A 118 -14.01 14.48 -20.94
C SER A 118 -13.44 13.09 -21.22
N HIS A 119 -14.19 12.23 -21.90
CA HIS A 119 -13.77 11.60 -23.16
C HIS A 119 -14.67 10.41 -23.49
N ARG A 120 -15.69 10.72 -24.31
CA ARG A 120 -16.43 9.76 -25.15
C ARG A 120 -15.43 9.04 -26.07
N ARG A 121 -15.04 7.83 -25.72
CA ARG A 121 -14.58 6.80 -26.65
C ARG A 121 -15.00 5.45 -26.05
N THR A 122 -15.59 4.61 -26.88
CA THR A 122 -16.24 3.33 -26.54
C THR A 122 -15.32 2.34 -25.81
N ASP A 123 -14.01 2.55 -25.85
CA ASP A 123 -12.98 1.76 -25.14
C ASP A 123 -12.94 2.02 -23.63
N ARG A 124 -13.32 3.22 -23.18
CA ARG A 124 -13.45 3.50 -21.73
C ARG A 124 -14.72 2.88 -21.15
N GLN A 125 -15.83 2.86 -21.90
CA GLN A 125 -17.09 2.26 -21.42
C GLN A 125 -16.95 0.77 -21.09
N GLU A 126 -16.37 -0.02 -22.00
CA GLU A 126 -16.14 -1.45 -21.76
C GLU A 126 -15.18 -1.70 -20.59
N ARG A 127 -14.20 -0.80 -20.42
CA ARG A 127 -13.23 -0.89 -19.33
C ARG A 127 -13.87 -0.54 -17.98
N ASP A 128 -14.63 0.54 -17.92
CA ASP A 128 -15.33 1.02 -16.73
C ASP A 128 -16.36 -0.02 -16.30
N GLU A 129 -17.14 -0.55 -17.24
CA GLU A 129 -18.10 -1.63 -16.99
C GLU A 129 -17.43 -2.90 -16.49
N PHE A 130 -16.26 -3.27 -17.02
CA PHE A 130 -15.51 -4.43 -16.51
C PHE A 130 -15.09 -4.24 -15.05
N VAL A 131 -14.52 -3.08 -14.71
CA VAL A 131 -14.07 -2.81 -13.34
C VAL A 131 -15.27 -2.82 -12.39
N ASP A 132 -16.36 -2.14 -12.75
CA ASP A 132 -17.60 -2.11 -11.97
C ASP A 132 -18.11 -3.54 -11.70
N ASN A 133 -18.13 -4.40 -12.73
CA ASN A 133 -18.55 -5.79 -12.60
C ASN A 133 -17.64 -6.63 -11.70
N VAL A 134 -16.32 -6.42 -11.75
CA VAL A 134 -15.37 -7.12 -10.87
C VAL A 134 -15.61 -6.77 -9.40
N PHE A 135 -15.73 -5.46 -9.10
CA PHE A 135 -16.01 -4.99 -7.74
C PHE A 135 -17.36 -5.50 -7.22
N ALA A 136 -18.41 -5.42 -8.06
CA ALA A 136 -19.73 -5.93 -7.74
C ALA A 136 -19.72 -7.44 -7.46
N ALA A 137 -19.05 -8.24 -8.31
CA ALA A 137 -18.94 -9.68 -8.13
C ALA A 137 -18.20 -10.09 -6.85
N ALA A 138 -17.23 -9.27 -6.42
CA ALA A 138 -16.48 -9.48 -5.18
C ALA A 138 -17.16 -8.90 -3.93
N GLY A 139 -18.27 -8.17 -4.09
CA GLY A 139 -18.96 -7.50 -2.98
C GLY A 139 -18.20 -6.33 -2.37
N LEU A 140 -17.24 -5.74 -3.10
CA LEU A 140 -16.50 -4.56 -2.66
C LEU A 140 -17.09 -3.30 -3.33
N PRO A 141 -17.52 -2.27 -2.58
CA PRO A 141 -18.03 -1.04 -3.18
C PRO A 141 -16.98 -0.31 -4.02
N LEU A 142 -17.42 0.38 -5.07
CA LEU A 142 -16.62 1.25 -5.92
C LEU A 142 -17.29 2.62 -6.06
N VAL A 143 -16.55 3.70 -5.84
CA VAL A 143 -17.03 5.09 -5.94
C VAL A 143 -16.26 5.81 -7.03
N ARG A 144 -16.99 6.39 -7.99
CA ARG A 144 -16.42 7.26 -9.04
C ARG A 144 -16.51 8.71 -8.64
N ILE A 145 -15.40 9.43 -8.63
CA ILE A 145 -15.32 10.83 -8.22
C ILE A 145 -14.84 11.65 -9.42
N PRO A 146 -15.63 12.64 -9.90
CA PRO A 146 -15.24 13.45 -11.04
C PRO A 146 -13.97 14.26 -10.74
N VAL A 147 -13.00 14.25 -11.65
CA VAL A 147 -11.79 15.06 -11.58
C VAL A 147 -12.16 16.54 -11.56
N GLN A 148 -11.76 17.24 -10.49
CA GLN A 148 -11.97 18.68 -10.32
C GLN A 148 -10.70 19.36 -9.80
N ARG A 149 -10.59 20.67 -10.03
CA ARG A 149 -9.42 21.49 -9.61
C ARG A 149 -9.27 21.62 -8.10
N GLY A 150 -10.31 21.29 -7.33
CA GLY A 150 -10.29 21.28 -5.88
C GLY A 150 -11.52 20.55 -5.35
N TYR A 151 -11.34 19.79 -4.26
CA TYR A 151 -12.40 19.08 -3.57
C TYR A 151 -12.58 19.68 -2.18
N SER A 152 -13.81 19.82 -1.71
CA SER A 152 -14.03 20.18 -0.31
C SER A 152 -13.90 18.93 0.58
N LEU A 153 -13.22 19.08 1.72
CA LEU A 153 -13.10 18.01 2.72
C LEU A 153 -14.47 17.55 3.22
N ALA A 154 -15.42 18.49 3.35
CA ALA A 154 -16.76 18.20 3.84
C ALA A 154 -17.54 17.30 2.88
N GLU A 155 -17.51 17.58 1.57
CA GLU A 155 -18.17 16.75 0.56
C GLU A 155 -17.55 15.35 0.51
N LEU A 156 -16.21 15.24 0.51
CA LEU A 156 -15.54 13.94 0.50
C LEU A 156 -15.84 13.13 1.76
N ARG A 157 -15.87 13.77 2.94
CA ARG A 157 -16.28 13.11 4.19
C ARG A 157 -17.72 12.60 4.11
N SER A 158 -18.64 13.44 3.63
CA SER A 158 -20.04 13.06 3.49
C SER A 158 -20.23 11.90 2.51
N LEU A 159 -19.54 11.94 1.37
CA LEU A 159 -19.59 10.89 0.35
C LEU A 159 -19.04 9.55 0.88
N LEU A 160 -17.93 9.60 1.61
CA LEU A 160 -17.23 8.39 2.07
C LEU A 160 -17.73 7.87 3.42
N GLN A 161 -18.59 8.61 4.12
CA GLN A 161 -19.04 8.28 5.48
C GLN A 161 -19.65 6.88 5.59
N ALA A 162 -20.39 6.43 4.57
CA ALA A 162 -21.05 5.13 4.55
C ALA A 162 -20.08 3.94 4.47
N TYR A 163 -18.84 4.15 4.01
CA TYR A 163 -17.84 3.09 3.83
C TYR A 163 -16.80 3.06 4.95
N LEU A 164 -16.62 4.19 5.63
CA LEU A 164 -15.66 4.30 6.72
C LEU A 164 -16.23 3.68 8.00
N PRO A 165 -15.41 3.00 8.81
CA PRO A 165 -15.85 2.55 10.12
C PRO A 165 -16.38 3.76 10.91
N ALA A 166 -17.41 3.53 11.72
CA ALA A 166 -17.87 4.54 12.67
C ALA A 166 -16.65 5.04 13.44
N GLY A 167 -16.43 6.36 13.45
CA GLY A 167 -15.32 6.91 14.20
C GLY A 167 -15.45 6.48 15.65
N GLU A 168 -14.39 5.96 16.25
CA GLU A 168 -14.28 5.93 17.71
C GLU A 168 -14.21 7.40 18.18
N GLY A 169 -15.37 8.05 18.28
CA GLY A 169 -15.44 9.50 18.38
C GLY A 169 -16.82 10.13 18.29
N GLN A 170 -17.90 9.41 18.63
CA GLN A 170 -19.18 9.99 19.10
C GLN A 170 -19.81 9.11 20.18
N ASN A 171 -19.04 8.79 21.22
CA ASN A 171 -19.56 8.68 22.58
C ASN A 171 -18.80 9.72 23.41
N ALA A 172 -19.02 10.99 23.08
CA ALA A 172 -18.85 12.06 24.05
C ALA A 172 -20.13 12.06 24.90
N PRO A 173 -20.06 11.95 26.24
CA PRO A 173 -21.18 12.36 27.07
C PRO A 173 -21.53 13.79 26.68
N SER A 174 -22.73 13.99 26.15
CA SER A 174 -23.35 15.30 26.03
C SER A 174 -23.35 15.95 27.41
N GLN A 175 -22.43 16.88 27.65
CA GLN A 175 -22.48 17.76 28.82
C GLN A 175 -23.61 18.77 28.62
N PRO A 176 -24.60 18.84 29.52
CA PRO A 176 -25.21 20.11 29.85
C PRO A 176 -24.16 21.00 30.53
N SER A 177 -24.35 22.30 30.38
CA SER A 177 -23.50 23.36 30.91
C SER A 177 -23.25 23.29 32.42
N ASP A 178 -22.14 23.94 32.76
CA ASP A 178 -21.77 24.53 34.05
C ASP A 178 -20.87 23.74 35.03
N ALA A 179 -19.88 24.50 35.50
CA ALA A 179 -18.94 24.30 36.60
C ALA A 179 -17.64 23.49 36.33
N ALA A 180 -16.54 24.25 36.20
CA ALA A 180 -15.16 23.82 36.44
C ALA A 180 -14.92 23.51 37.95
N PRO A 181 -13.82 22.85 38.38
CA PRO A 181 -12.44 23.30 38.14
C PRO A 181 -11.42 22.22 37.69
N THR A 182 -10.60 22.64 36.73
CA THR A 182 -9.15 22.44 36.56
C THR A 182 -8.54 21.07 36.90
N ALA A 183 -8.52 20.16 35.91
CA ALA A 183 -7.54 19.08 35.83
C ALA A 183 -6.33 19.57 35.01
N VAL A 184 -5.12 19.31 35.50
CA VAL A 184 -3.85 19.69 34.87
C VAL A 184 -3.81 19.21 33.42
N GLU A 185 -3.77 20.13 32.46
CA GLU A 185 -3.69 19.79 31.04
C GLU A 185 -2.43 18.96 30.76
N ALA A 186 -2.61 17.82 30.09
CA ALA A 186 -1.51 16.92 29.78
C ALA A 186 -0.55 17.59 28.78
N PRO A 187 0.77 17.64 29.06
CA PRO A 187 1.73 18.24 28.15
C PRO A 187 1.91 17.39 26.88
N VAL A 188 2.40 18.01 25.81
CA VAL A 188 2.88 17.31 24.62
C VAL A 188 4.30 16.78 24.83
N CYS A 189 4.61 15.65 24.19
CA CYS A 189 5.91 14.99 24.35
C CYS A 189 7.04 15.84 23.74
N PRO A 190 8.04 16.27 24.53
CA PRO A 190 9.12 17.13 24.01
C PRO A 190 10.06 16.43 23.02
N ARG A 191 9.94 15.10 22.87
CA ARG A 191 10.75 14.32 21.90
C ARG A 191 10.11 14.14 20.53
N CYS A 192 8.78 14.16 20.43
CA CYS A 192 8.09 13.79 19.18
C CYS A 192 6.76 14.53 18.95
N GLY A 193 6.34 15.41 19.85
CA GLY A 193 5.09 16.17 19.73
C GLY A 193 3.81 15.38 20.04
N SER A 194 3.86 14.05 20.19
CA SER A 194 2.69 13.24 20.51
C SER A 194 2.15 13.50 21.93
N ALA A 195 0.87 13.19 22.16
CA ALA A 195 0.23 13.32 23.46
C ALA A 195 0.94 12.51 24.56
N MET A 196 0.90 12.99 25.80
CA MET A 196 1.44 12.29 26.97
C MET A 196 0.33 11.70 27.83
N VAL A 197 0.62 10.53 28.42
CA VAL A 197 -0.31 9.76 29.26
C VAL A 197 0.24 9.72 30.68
N LEU A 198 -0.61 10.00 31.67
CA LEU A 198 -0.22 9.93 33.08
C LEU A 198 0.01 8.47 33.48
N ARG A 199 1.18 8.18 34.03
CA ARG A 199 1.58 6.83 34.44
C ARG A 199 2.13 6.87 35.86
N THR A 200 1.88 5.81 36.61
CA THR A 200 2.42 5.63 37.96
C THR A 200 3.64 4.73 37.89
N SER A 201 4.74 5.14 38.50
CA SER A 201 5.93 4.28 38.58
C SER A 201 5.64 3.07 39.46
N ARG A 202 5.90 1.87 38.94
CA ARG A 202 5.63 0.60 39.63
C ARG A 202 6.82 0.08 40.43
N SER A 203 8.02 0.63 40.22
CA SER A 203 9.28 0.14 40.78
C SER A 203 10.31 1.25 40.95
N GLY A 204 11.31 1.02 41.79
CA GLY A 204 12.40 1.96 42.08
C GLY A 204 12.05 3.04 43.11
N PRO A 205 12.95 4.04 43.28
CA PRO A 205 12.84 5.07 44.33
C PRO A 205 11.58 5.95 44.23
N ASN A 206 10.99 6.04 43.04
CA ASN A 206 9.81 6.86 42.76
C ASN A 206 8.51 6.03 42.69
N LYS A 207 8.50 4.82 43.26
CA LYS A 207 7.31 3.94 43.25
C LYS A 207 6.10 4.68 43.83
N GLY A 208 5.00 4.67 43.08
CA GLY A 208 3.77 5.38 43.43
C GLY A 208 3.69 6.83 42.92
N GLN A 209 4.78 7.43 42.44
CA GLN A 209 4.74 8.77 41.85
C GLN A 209 4.20 8.74 40.41
N HIS A 210 3.52 9.82 40.03
CA HIS A 210 3.01 10.02 38.68
C HIS A 210 4.03 10.73 37.79
N PHE A 211 4.08 10.33 36.53
CA PHE A 211 4.82 11.01 35.48
C PHE A 211 4.03 10.95 34.17
N TRP A 212 4.21 11.94 33.32
CA TRP A 212 3.71 11.91 31.95
C TRP A 212 4.66 11.06 31.11
N GLY A 213 4.15 10.00 30.47
CA GLY A 213 4.89 9.17 29.52
C GLY A 213 4.30 9.27 28.11
N CYS A 214 5.15 9.32 27.08
CA CYS A 214 4.71 9.42 25.68
C CYS A 214 3.74 8.29 25.29
N SER A 215 2.67 8.63 24.57
CA SER A 215 1.71 7.66 24.03
C SER A 215 2.36 6.62 23.09
N ASN A 216 3.41 7.02 22.38
CA ASN A 216 4.14 6.17 21.42
C ASN A 216 5.21 5.26 22.06
N TYR A 217 5.24 5.10 23.39
CA TYR A 217 6.10 4.10 24.04
C TYR A 217 5.76 2.68 23.54
N PRO A 218 6.73 1.79 23.23
CA PRO A 218 8.17 1.90 23.51
C PRO A 218 9.01 2.64 22.45
N ARG A 219 8.41 3.02 21.32
CA ARG A 219 9.10 3.66 20.18
C ARG A 219 9.59 5.08 20.52
N CYS A 220 8.85 5.79 21.38
CA CYS A 220 9.29 7.05 21.96
C CYS A 220 9.28 6.98 23.49
N ARG A 221 10.45 7.18 24.12
CA ARG A 221 10.64 7.13 25.58
C ARG A 221 10.62 8.51 26.25
N GLY A 222 9.82 9.44 25.71
CA GLY A 222 9.67 10.78 26.29
C GLY A 222 8.94 10.72 27.64
N ILE A 223 9.47 11.43 28.65
CA ILE A 223 8.94 11.50 30.01
C ILE A 223 8.97 12.96 30.48
N VAL A 224 7.92 13.40 31.16
CA VAL A 224 7.82 14.72 31.80
C VAL A 224 7.30 14.51 33.23
N LYS A 225 7.88 15.22 34.20
CA LYS A 225 7.44 15.16 35.60
C LYS A 225 6.10 15.89 35.73
N VAL A 226 5.20 15.35 36.56
CA VAL A 226 3.98 16.09 36.93
C VAL A 226 4.42 17.21 37.89
N PRO A 227 4.07 18.48 37.63
CA PRO A 227 4.29 19.56 38.60
C PRO A 227 3.59 19.21 39.91
N VAL A 228 4.29 19.39 41.03
CA VAL A 228 3.75 19.16 42.38
C VAL A 228 2.95 20.37 42.83
#